data_AF-A0A1R1IH23-F1
#
_entry.id   AF-A0A1R1IH23-F1
#
_cell.length_a   1.000
_cell.length_b   1.000
_cell.length_c   1.000
_cell.angle_alpha   90.00
_cell.angle_beta   90.00
_cell.angle_gamma   90.00
#
_symmetry.space_group_name_H-M   'P 1'
#
loop_
_entity.id
_entity.type
_entity.pdbx_description
1 polymer ?
#
loop_
_entity_poly.entity_id
_entity_poly.type
_entity_poly.pdbx_seq_one_letter_code
_entity_poly.pdbx_strand_id
1 'polypeptide(L)'
;MPPLQLIGYWRTEGDATSDYPHPSDWVDWEWDQEERSVVGAYLASGTVFRAYMGLSPCRICGRPNGAAEYTDGTYVWPEGLAHYVDDHAVRLPDAIVAHAVSRSDSLEEATVSDAWWRERPRVRGNSVSSASSPDPELPRPTNSDALSIRVEHSAGDDGSGDDYLDPASVWLAMAELLIEDGGHKILKATARGTLTAGRAEVSWTEVHRMTDADYQALVTRAREFAADRPR
;
A
#
# COMPACT_ATOMS: atom_id res chain seq x y z
N MET A 1 -9.25 -21.17 -25.29
CA MET A 1 -8.29 -20.73 -24.26
C MET A 1 -8.40 -21.71 -23.10
N PRO A 2 -7.28 -22.16 -22.51
CA PRO A 2 -7.33 -23.02 -21.33
C PRO A 2 -8.01 -22.28 -20.16
N PRO A 3 -8.69 -22.99 -19.25
CA PRO A 3 -9.26 -22.38 -18.06
C PRO A 3 -8.17 -21.87 -17.12
N LEU A 4 -8.44 -20.74 -16.45
CA LEU A 4 -7.55 -20.21 -15.40
C LEU A 4 -7.62 -21.11 -14.17
N GLN A 5 -6.48 -21.31 -13.50
CA GLN A 5 -6.37 -22.13 -12.30
C GLN A 5 -6.50 -21.26 -11.04
N LEU A 6 -7.41 -21.64 -10.15
CA LEU A 6 -7.68 -20.92 -8.91
C LEU A 6 -6.72 -21.35 -7.81
N ILE A 7 -6.03 -20.40 -7.15
CA ILE A 7 -5.04 -20.68 -6.11
C ILE A 7 -5.19 -19.74 -4.91
N GLY A 8 -4.76 -20.18 -3.72
CA GLY A 8 -4.78 -19.34 -2.51
C GLY A 8 -6.15 -19.10 -1.90
N TYR A 9 -7.12 -19.98 -2.16
CA TYR A 9 -8.42 -19.96 -1.52
C TYR A 9 -8.40 -20.85 -0.29
N TRP A 10 -8.75 -20.25 0.85
CA TRP A 10 -8.62 -20.84 2.16
C TRP A 10 -10.00 -21.04 2.78
N ARG A 11 -10.18 -22.13 3.53
CA ARG A 11 -11.39 -22.28 4.35
C ARG A 11 -11.42 -21.22 5.44
N THR A 12 -12.63 -20.84 5.86
CA THR A 12 -12.83 -19.97 7.02
C THR A 12 -13.01 -20.84 8.26
N GLU A 13 -12.50 -20.39 9.41
CA GLU A 13 -12.70 -21.09 10.67
C GLU A 13 -14.20 -21.24 10.98
N GLY A 14 -14.61 -22.44 11.42
CA GLY A 14 -16.01 -22.76 11.68
C GLY A 14 -16.84 -23.12 10.46
N ASP A 15 -16.31 -22.98 9.24
CA ASP A 15 -16.96 -23.50 8.03
C ASP A 15 -16.53 -24.94 7.75
N ALA A 16 -17.19 -25.87 8.45
CA ALA A 16 -16.96 -27.31 8.29
C ALA A 16 -17.43 -27.86 6.92
N THR A 17 -18.07 -27.03 6.08
CA THR A 17 -18.56 -27.43 4.76
C THR A 17 -17.58 -27.08 3.63
N SER A 18 -16.49 -26.40 3.95
CA SER A 18 -15.48 -25.99 2.99
C SER A 18 -14.42 -27.08 2.79
N ASP A 19 -14.26 -27.53 1.53
CA ASP A 19 -13.19 -28.45 1.12
C ASP A 19 -11.83 -27.74 0.93
N TYR A 20 -11.75 -26.42 1.17
CA TYR A 20 -10.50 -25.68 1.03
C TYR A 20 -9.54 -25.94 2.22
N PRO A 21 -8.22 -25.91 2.00
CA PRO A 21 -7.24 -26.07 3.06
C PRO A 21 -7.22 -24.87 4.01
N HIS A 22 -6.68 -25.07 5.22
CA HIS A 22 -6.32 -23.96 6.11
C HIS A 22 -4.88 -23.50 5.81
N PRO A 23 -4.60 -22.18 5.75
CA PRO A 23 -3.27 -21.69 5.37
C PRO A 23 -2.20 -22.05 6.40
N SER A 24 -2.57 -22.20 7.68
CA SER A 24 -1.62 -22.65 8.72
C SER A 24 -1.05 -24.04 8.47
N ASP A 25 -1.74 -24.89 7.69
CA ASP A 25 -1.26 -26.23 7.36
C ASP A 25 -0.12 -26.19 6.31
N TRP A 26 0.15 -25.01 5.75
CA TRP A 26 1.07 -24.77 4.63
C TRP A 26 2.23 -23.84 5.02
N VAL A 27 2.39 -23.54 6.32
CA VAL A 27 3.45 -22.67 6.82
C VAL A 27 4.78 -23.42 6.85
N ASP A 28 5.80 -22.87 6.19
CA ASP A 28 7.16 -23.39 6.13
C ASP A 28 8.15 -22.27 6.49
N TRP A 29 8.58 -22.22 7.76
CA TRP A 29 9.55 -21.23 8.24
C TRP A 29 10.99 -21.52 7.79
N GLU A 30 11.25 -22.73 7.26
CA GLU A 30 12.55 -23.10 6.71
C GLU A 30 12.64 -22.78 5.20
N TRP A 31 11.55 -22.31 4.60
CA TRP A 31 11.53 -21.84 3.22
C TRP A 31 12.54 -20.71 3.00
N ASP A 32 13.37 -20.86 1.98
CA ASP A 32 14.37 -19.89 1.59
C ASP A 32 13.78 -18.48 1.43
N GLN A 33 14.42 -17.51 2.09
CA GLN A 33 13.88 -16.16 2.21
C GLN A 33 13.91 -15.41 0.87
N GLU A 34 14.90 -15.68 0.01
CA GLU A 34 15.05 -15.01 -1.28
C GLU A 34 13.99 -15.53 -2.26
N GLU A 35 13.84 -16.86 -2.38
CA GLU A 35 12.78 -17.47 -3.19
C GLU A 35 11.40 -17.03 -2.71
N ARG A 36 11.15 -17.03 -1.40
CA ARG A 36 9.90 -16.56 -0.82
C ARG A 36 9.60 -15.10 -1.20
N SER A 37 10.61 -14.22 -1.13
CA SER A 37 10.45 -12.81 -1.49
C SER A 37 10.13 -12.63 -2.98
N VAL A 38 10.71 -13.44 -3.86
CA VAL A 38 10.38 -13.43 -5.30
C VAL A 38 8.93 -13.87 -5.52
N VAL A 39 8.48 -14.92 -4.84
CA VAL A 39 7.10 -15.40 -4.93
C VAL A 39 6.10 -14.36 -4.39
N GLY A 40 6.40 -13.73 -3.25
CA GLY A 40 5.58 -12.65 -2.68
C GLY A 40 5.43 -11.48 -3.66
N ALA A 41 6.53 -11.01 -4.24
CA ALA A 41 6.54 -9.93 -5.23
C ALA A 41 5.76 -10.29 -6.51
N TYR A 42 5.89 -11.53 -7.01
CA TYR A 42 5.10 -12.03 -8.12
C TYR A 42 3.60 -11.96 -7.82
N LEU A 43 3.17 -12.44 -6.64
CA LEU A 43 1.78 -12.44 -6.23
C LEU A 43 1.21 -11.04 -6.03
N ALA A 44 2.01 -10.10 -5.53
CA ALA A 44 1.61 -8.70 -5.31
C ALA A 44 1.51 -7.88 -6.61
N SER A 45 2.15 -8.33 -7.70
CA SER A 45 2.26 -7.58 -8.96
C SER A 45 1.32 -8.08 -10.08
N GLY A 46 0.39 -8.98 -9.76
CA GLY A 46 -0.54 -9.52 -10.74
C GLY A 46 -1.48 -8.47 -11.37
N THR A 47 -2.02 -8.79 -12.55
CA THR A 47 -3.01 -7.93 -13.21
C THR A 47 -4.35 -8.06 -12.50
N VAL A 48 -5.02 -6.95 -12.20
CA VAL A 48 -6.36 -6.98 -11.58
C VAL A 48 -7.34 -7.76 -12.47
N PHE A 49 -7.84 -8.88 -11.94
CA PHE A 49 -8.85 -9.71 -12.58
C PHE A 49 -10.25 -9.25 -12.18
N ARG A 50 -10.50 -9.08 -10.87
CA ARG A 50 -11.78 -8.64 -10.29
C ARG A 50 -11.54 -7.82 -9.02
N ALA A 51 -12.52 -7.00 -8.66
CA ALA A 51 -12.56 -6.27 -7.39
C ALA A 51 -13.96 -6.38 -6.78
N TYR A 52 -14.02 -6.46 -5.46
CA TYR A 52 -15.23 -6.63 -4.66
C TYR A 52 -15.39 -5.47 -3.66
N MET A 53 -16.62 -5.26 -3.16
CA MET A 53 -16.92 -4.19 -2.20
C MET A 53 -16.70 -4.60 -0.73
N GLY A 54 -15.83 -5.59 -0.47
CA GLY A 54 -15.59 -6.12 0.87
C GLY A 54 -14.15 -6.61 1.03
N LEU A 55 -13.59 -6.37 2.22
CA LEU A 55 -12.25 -6.82 2.60
C LEU A 55 -12.29 -8.25 3.14
N SER A 56 -11.36 -9.09 2.68
CA SER A 56 -11.15 -10.41 3.26
C SER A 56 -10.13 -10.30 4.40
N PRO A 57 -10.38 -10.84 5.62
CA PRO A 57 -9.37 -10.88 6.67
C PRO A 57 -8.34 -11.99 6.43
N CYS A 58 -7.10 -11.80 6.90
CA CYS A 58 -6.13 -12.89 6.98
C CYS A 58 -6.61 -13.95 7.99
N ARG A 59 -6.58 -15.23 7.61
CA ARG A 59 -7.00 -16.35 8.48
C ARG A 59 -5.99 -16.68 9.58
N ILE A 60 -4.78 -16.11 9.51
CA ILE A 60 -3.72 -16.32 10.52
C ILE A 60 -3.66 -15.14 11.50
N CYS A 61 -3.62 -13.90 11.01
CA CYS A 61 -3.45 -12.72 11.87
C CYS A 61 -4.66 -11.76 11.93
N GLY A 62 -5.72 -12.02 11.17
CA GLY A 62 -6.97 -11.23 11.19
C GLY A 62 -6.91 -9.86 10.50
N ARG A 63 -5.74 -9.43 9.99
CA ARG A 63 -5.60 -8.13 9.33
C ARG A 63 -6.39 -8.06 8.02
N PRO A 64 -6.82 -6.86 7.58
CA PRO A 64 -7.36 -6.67 6.23
C PRO A 64 -6.40 -7.19 5.17
N ASN A 65 -6.90 -8.03 4.27
CA ASN A 65 -6.09 -8.82 3.33
C ASN A 65 -6.62 -8.71 1.89
N GLY A 66 -6.90 -7.47 1.47
CA GLY A 66 -7.33 -7.14 0.12
C GLY A 66 -8.82 -7.33 -0.17
N ALA A 67 -9.23 -6.77 -1.30
CA ALA A 67 -10.59 -6.83 -1.85
C ALA A 67 -10.60 -7.16 -3.37
N ALA A 68 -9.43 -7.42 -3.96
CA ALA A 68 -9.29 -7.78 -5.36
C ALA A 68 -8.82 -9.23 -5.56
N GLU A 69 -8.96 -9.69 -6.80
CA GLU A 69 -8.33 -10.89 -7.34
C GLU A 69 -7.38 -10.47 -8.47
N TYR A 70 -6.21 -11.09 -8.52
CA TYR A 70 -5.18 -10.86 -9.53
C TYR A 70 -5.01 -12.08 -10.44
N THR A 71 -4.39 -11.88 -11.59
CA THR A 71 -4.05 -12.92 -12.57
C THR A 71 -2.78 -12.60 -13.36
N ASP A 72 -2.08 -13.63 -13.83
CA ASP A 72 -1.03 -13.55 -14.87
C ASP A 72 -1.47 -14.15 -16.22
N GLY A 73 -2.75 -14.52 -16.34
CA GLY A 73 -3.29 -15.25 -17.50
C GLY A 73 -3.17 -16.78 -17.41
N THR A 74 -2.58 -17.33 -16.35
CA THR A 74 -2.54 -18.77 -16.04
C THR A 74 -3.28 -19.07 -14.75
N TYR A 75 -2.96 -18.31 -13.69
CA TYR A 75 -3.56 -18.44 -12.36
C TYR A 75 -4.45 -17.24 -12.03
N VAL A 76 -5.41 -17.45 -11.13
CA VAL A 76 -6.18 -16.39 -10.47
C VAL A 76 -6.06 -16.59 -8.96
N TRP A 77 -5.77 -15.50 -8.25
CA TRP A 77 -5.57 -15.53 -6.80
C TRP A 77 -6.11 -14.28 -6.11
N PRO A 78 -6.44 -14.34 -4.81
CA PRO A 78 -6.78 -13.16 -4.04
C PRO A 78 -5.56 -12.24 -3.87
N GLU A 79 -5.78 -10.92 -3.91
CA GLU A 79 -4.77 -9.87 -3.64
C GLU A 79 -3.97 -10.18 -2.37
N GLY A 80 -4.66 -10.62 -1.31
CA GLY A 80 -4.05 -10.97 -0.04
C GLY A 80 -3.20 -12.25 -0.01
N LEU A 81 -3.01 -12.96 -1.13
CA LEU A 81 -2.17 -14.16 -1.15
C LEU A 81 -0.70 -13.84 -0.87
N ALA A 82 -0.21 -12.67 -1.32
CA ALA A 82 1.15 -12.22 -1.06
C ALA A 82 1.44 -12.09 0.45
N HIS A 83 0.50 -11.55 1.22
CA HIS A 83 0.61 -11.42 2.68
C HIS A 83 0.79 -12.78 3.38
N TYR A 84 0.13 -13.85 2.92
CA TYR A 84 0.33 -15.19 3.48
C TYR A 84 1.76 -15.70 3.23
N VAL A 85 2.33 -15.42 2.06
CA VAL A 85 3.69 -15.80 1.71
C VAL A 85 4.69 -14.99 2.54
N ASP A 86 4.59 -13.66 2.52
CA ASP A 86 5.59 -12.77 3.10
C ASP A 86 5.58 -12.75 4.63
N ASP A 87 4.40 -12.65 5.25
CA ASP A 87 4.28 -12.46 6.70
C ASP A 87 4.06 -13.77 7.46
N HIS A 88 3.61 -14.83 6.78
CA HIS A 88 3.25 -16.10 7.41
C HIS A 88 4.00 -17.31 6.85
N ALA A 89 4.91 -17.11 5.88
CA ALA A 89 5.68 -18.19 5.28
C ALA A 89 4.82 -19.34 4.73
N VAL A 90 3.61 -19.03 4.25
CA VAL A 90 2.74 -20.02 3.61
C VAL A 90 3.35 -20.40 2.27
N ARG A 91 3.89 -21.61 2.19
CA ARG A 91 4.52 -22.14 0.99
C ARG A 91 3.49 -22.81 0.09
N LEU A 92 3.31 -22.25 -1.10
CA LEU A 92 2.43 -22.80 -2.14
C LEU A 92 3.04 -24.09 -2.74
N PRO A 93 2.29 -24.90 -3.52
CA PRO A 93 2.83 -26.11 -4.11
C PRO A 93 3.98 -25.76 -5.05
N ASP A 94 4.98 -26.63 -5.15
CA ASP A 94 6.22 -26.38 -5.89
C ASP A 94 5.99 -25.93 -7.34
N ALA A 95 4.95 -26.43 -7.99
CA ALA A 95 4.60 -26.02 -9.35
C ALA A 95 4.26 -24.52 -9.46
N ILE A 96 3.62 -23.95 -8.43
CA ILE A 96 3.29 -22.51 -8.39
C ILE A 96 4.53 -21.70 -8.05
N VAL A 97 5.35 -22.16 -7.10
CA VAL A 97 6.62 -21.51 -6.73
C VAL A 97 7.54 -21.43 -7.95
N ALA A 98 7.75 -22.55 -8.64
CA ALA A 98 8.56 -22.61 -9.84
C ALA A 98 8.01 -21.72 -10.98
N HIS A 99 6.69 -21.66 -11.14
CA HIS A 99 6.06 -20.77 -12.11
C HIS A 99 6.31 -19.29 -11.79
N ALA A 100 6.14 -18.89 -10.53
CA ALA A 100 6.38 -17.52 -10.07
C ALA A 100 7.83 -17.09 -10.29
N VAL A 101 8.80 -17.93 -9.90
CA VAL A 101 10.23 -17.68 -10.10
C VAL A 101 10.54 -17.58 -11.60
N SER A 102 10.12 -18.55 -12.41
CA SER A 102 10.36 -18.55 -13.86
C SER A 102 9.76 -17.32 -14.55
N ARG A 103 8.60 -16.83 -14.08
CA ARG A 103 7.99 -15.60 -14.58
C ARG A 103 8.80 -14.36 -14.26
N SER A 104 9.30 -14.25 -13.03
CA SER A 104 10.16 -13.15 -12.61
C SER A 104 11.46 -13.14 -13.42
N ASP A 105 12.15 -14.28 -13.53
CA ASP A 105 13.37 -14.42 -14.32
C ASP A 105 13.15 -14.01 -15.78
N SER A 106 12.05 -14.49 -16.39
CA SER A 106 11.71 -14.16 -17.78
C SER A 106 11.48 -12.65 -18.00
N LEU A 107 10.97 -11.94 -17.00
CA LEU A 107 10.74 -10.49 -17.07
C LEU A 107 12.04 -9.71 -16.86
N GLU A 108 12.92 -10.18 -15.97
CA GLU A 108 14.24 -9.57 -15.75
C GLU A 108 15.15 -9.71 -16.97
N GLU A 109 15.09 -10.84 -17.67
CA GLU A 109 15.85 -11.09 -18.90
C GLU A 109 15.25 -10.39 -20.14
N ALA A 110 14.03 -9.85 -20.04
CA ALA A 110 13.34 -9.27 -21.18
C ALA A 110 14.03 -7.98 -21.67
N THR A 111 14.33 -7.92 -22.97
CA THR A 111 14.87 -6.70 -23.58
C THR A 111 13.79 -5.64 -23.71
N VAL A 112 14.04 -4.44 -23.17
CA VAL A 112 13.14 -3.29 -23.30
C VAL A 112 13.46 -2.50 -24.57
N SER A 113 12.45 -2.28 -25.42
CA SER A 113 12.56 -1.43 -26.62
C SER A 113 11.66 -0.21 -26.52
N ASP A 114 12.22 0.98 -26.72
CA ASP A 114 11.47 2.24 -26.78
C ASP A 114 11.13 2.67 -28.22
N ALA A 115 11.55 1.91 -29.23
CA ALA A 115 11.36 2.22 -30.64
C ALA A 115 9.88 2.41 -30.98
N TRP A 116 9.02 1.53 -30.44
CA TRP A 116 7.57 1.62 -30.61
C TRP A 116 7.02 3.00 -30.23
N TRP A 117 7.54 3.61 -29.15
CA TRP A 117 7.11 4.92 -28.68
C TRP A 117 7.69 6.06 -29.52
N ARG A 118 8.98 5.97 -29.88
CA ARG A 118 9.67 6.98 -30.69
C ARG A 118 9.09 7.12 -32.10
N GLU A 119 8.59 6.04 -32.66
CA GLU A 119 8.02 5.99 -34.01
C GLU A 119 6.57 6.47 -34.08
N ARG A 120 5.89 6.70 -32.94
CA ARG A 120 4.51 7.19 -32.96
C ARG A 120 4.46 8.61 -33.53
N PRO A 121 3.60 8.87 -34.54
CA PRO A 121 3.36 10.23 -34.99
C PRO A 121 2.90 11.09 -33.82
N ARG A 122 3.59 12.21 -33.58
CA ARG A 122 3.07 13.21 -32.63
C ARG A 122 1.75 13.69 -33.21
N VAL A 123 0.68 13.56 -32.43
CA VAL A 123 -0.58 14.24 -32.75
C VAL A 123 -0.25 15.73 -32.72
N ARG A 124 -0.06 16.33 -33.90
CA ARG A 124 0.00 17.78 -34.01
C ARG A 124 -1.38 18.24 -33.59
N GLY A 125 -1.49 18.79 -32.38
CA GLY A 125 -2.67 19.56 -32.03
C GLY A 125 -2.86 20.57 -33.16
N ASN A 126 -4.05 20.57 -33.77
CA ASN A 126 -4.48 21.78 -34.47
C ASN A 126 -4.21 22.91 -33.50
N SER A 127 -3.42 23.90 -33.92
CA SER A 127 -3.29 25.15 -33.19
C SER A 127 -4.70 25.54 -32.79
N VAL A 128 -4.99 25.54 -31.50
CA VAL A 128 -6.26 26.02 -31.01
C VAL A 128 -6.24 27.50 -31.37
N SER A 129 -6.79 27.83 -32.55
CA SER A 129 -7.14 29.20 -32.85
C SER A 129 -8.03 29.60 -31.70
N SER A 130 -7.59 30.61 -30.97
CA SER A 130 -8.28 31.25 -29.87
C SER A 130 -9.62 31.79 -30.37
N ALA A 131 -10.57 30.91 -30.59
CA ALA A 131 -11.98 31.23 -30.67
C ALA A 131 -12.43 31.29 -29.21
N SER A 132 -12.60 32.50 -28.71
CA SER A 132 -13.26 32.78 -27.44
C SER A 132 -14.66 32.18 -27.50
N SER A 133 -14.81 30.94 -27.02
CA SER A 133 -16.10 30.39 -26.65
C SER A 133 -16.41 30.82 -25.21
N PRO A 134 -17.64 31.28 -24.93
CA PRO A 134 -18.05 31.62 -23.59
C PRO A 134 -18.10 30.36 -22.72
N ASP A 135 -17.46 30.44 -21.57
CA ASP A 135 -17.36 29.38 -20.57
C ASP A 135 -18.77 28.98 -20.09
N PRO A 136 -19.22 27.72 -20.27
CA PRO A 136 -20.41 27.25 -19.57
C PRO A 136 -20.00 26.93 -18.12
N GLU A 137 -20.51 27.68 -17.16
CA GLU A 137 -20.38 27.38 -15.73
C GLU A 137 -20.78 25.92 -15.46
N LEU A 138 -19.79 25.06 -15.25
CA LEU A 138 -20.01 23.73 -14.72
C LEU A 138 -20.10 23.81 -13.18
N PRO A 139 -21.13 23.21 -12.56
CA PRO A 139 -21.27 23.21 -11.11
C PRO A 139 -20.13 22.41 -10.45
N ARG A 140 -19.56 22.98 -9.38
CA ARG A 140 -18.52 22.33 -8.57
C ARG A 140 -19.05 21.02 -7.97
N PRO A 141 -18.33 19.89 -8.06
CA PRO A 141 -18.72 18.68 -7.36
C PRO A 141 -18.62 18.89 -5.85
N THR A 142 -19.71 18.62 -5.14
CA THR A 142 -19.73 18.49 -3.68
C THR A 142 -19.14 17.14 -3.32
N ASN A 143 -17.98 17.14 -2.65
CA ASN A 143 -17.38 15.95 -2.06
C ASN A 143 -18.29 15.41 -0.96
N SER A 144 -18.84 14.21 -1.16
CA SER A 144 -19.19 13.32 -0.04
C SER A 144 -18.76 11.91 -0.41
N ASP A 145 -18.17 11.26 0.59
CA ASP A 145 -17.87 9.83 0.69
C ASP A 145 -16.47 9.40 0.21
N ALA A 146 -15.46 10.02 0.81
CA ALA A 146 -14.21 9.32 1.13
C ALA A 146 -14.30 8.78 2.57
N LEU A 147 -14.10 7.47 2.74
CA LEU A 147 -13.96 6.81 4.03
C LEU A 147 -12.71 7.38 4.74
N SER A 148 -12.96 8.20 5.76
CA SER A 148 -11.94 8.70 6.69
C SER A 148 -11.92 7.82 7.93
N ILE A 149 -10.76 7.25 8.27
CA ILE A 149 -10.53 6.70 9.59
C ILE A 149 -10.20 7.90 10.49
N ARG A 150 -11.18 8.34 11.30
CA ARG A 150 -10.96 9.36 12.34
C ARG A 150 -10.25 8.72 13.52
N VAL A 151 -9.04 9.19 13.82
CA VAL A 151 -8.45 9.05 15.16
C VAL A 151 -8.76 10.35 15.91
N GLU A 152 -9.75 10.29 16.81
CA GLU A 152 -10.09 11.44 17.65
C GLU A 152 -9.11 11.51 18.83
N HIS A 153 -8.22 12.52 18.79
CA HIS A 153 -7.57 12.98 20.01
C HIS A 153 -8.57 13.83 20.80
N SER A 154 -9.07 13.30 21.91
CA SER A 154 -9.76 14.11 22.92
C SER A 154 -8.73 15.05 23.53
N ALA A 155 -8.82 16.33 23.20
CA ALA A 155 -8.14 17.37 23.96
C ALA A 155 -8.71 17.33 25.38
N GLY A 156 -7.89 16.90 26.34
CA GLY A 156 -8.12 17.29 27.72
C GLY A 156 -7.98 18.80 27.78
N ASP A 157 -9.09 19.49 28.00
CA ASP A 157 -9.10 20.90 28.35
C ASP A 157 -8.51 21.03 29.77
N ASP A 158 -7.19 21.19 29.84
CA ASP A 158 -6.49 21.45 31.10
C ASP A 158 -6.04 22.91 31.20
N GLY A 159 -6.72 23.85 30.51
CA GLY A 159 -6.66 25.28 30.82
C GLY A 159 -5.27 25.90 30.95
N SER A 160 -4.22 25.31 30.37
CA SER A 160 -2.85 25.82 30.43
C SER A 160 -2.49 26.46 29.09
N GLY A 161 -2.43 27.80 29.09
CA GLY A 161 -2.17 28.61 27.90
C GLY A 161 -0.68 28.72 27.55
N ASP A 162 0.06 27.61 27.54
CA ASP A 162 1.49 27.59 27.20
C ASP A 162 1.77 26.69 25.97
N ASP A 163 2.44 27.31 24.98
CA ASP A 163 3.22 26.71 23.88
C ASP A 163 2.71 25.39 23.27
N TYR A 164 1.58 25.46 22.57
CA TYR A 164 1.26 24.46 21.55
C TYR A 164 2.20 24.66 20.35
N LEU A 165 3.22 23.81 20.24
CA LEU A 165 4.04 23.72 19.03
C LEU A 165 3.13 23.46 17.83
N ASP A 166 3.36 24.23 16.76
CA ASP A 166 2.59 24.07 15.54
C ASP A 166 2.81 22.64 14.97
N PRO A 167 1.75 21.95 14.51
CA PRO A 167 1.88 20.59 13.98
C PRO A 167 2.89 20.44 12.83
N ALA A 168 3.15 21.50 12.06
CA ALA A 168 4.15 21.50 10.99
C ALA A 168 5.59 21.53 11.53
N SER A 169 5.85 22.22 12.64
CA SER A 169 7.16 22.23 13.31
C SER A 169 7.51 20.85 13.88
N VAL A 170 6.55 20.18 14.52
CA VAL A 170 6.72 18.80 14.99
C VAL A 170 6.95 17.84 13.81
N TRP A 171 6.27 18.06 12.69
CA TRP A 171 6.44 17.27 11.47
C TRP A 171 7.83 17.42 10.84
N LEU A 172 8.33 18.66 10.71
CA LEU A 172 9.69 18.95 10.22
C LEU A 172 10.75 18.30 11.10
N ALA A 173 10.59 18.38 12.42
CA ALA A 173 11.46 17.72 13.39
C ALA A 173 11.48 16.19 13.22
N MET A 174 10.31 15.55 13.05
CA MET A 174 10.24 14.10 12.80
C MET A 174 10.97 13.71 11.51
N ALA A 175 10.78 14.47 10.43
CA ALA A 175 11.43 14.20 9.15
C ALA A 175 12.95 14.31 9.23
N GLU A 176 13.46 15.33 9.93
CA GLU A 176 14.90 15.52 10.12
C GLU A 176 15.53 14.42 10.99
N LEU A 177 14.89 14.06 12.11
CA LEU A 177 15.37 12.99 12.98
C LEU A 177 15.44 11.63 12.27
N LEU A 178 14.49 11.34 11.38
CA LEU A 178 14.49 10.12 10.57
C LEU A 178 15.59 10.12 9.49
N ILE A 179 15.98 11.28 8.98
CA ILE A 179 17.10 11.43 8.03
C ILE A 179 18.44 11.23 8.75
N GLU A 180 18.60 11.81 9.95
CA GLU A 180 19.83 11.70 10.74
C GLU A 180 20.14 10.27 11.20
N ASP A 181 19.12 9.47 11.54
CA ASP A 181 19.28 8.06 11.95
C ASP A 181 19.54 7.09 10.77
N GLY A 182 19.77 7.59 9.55
CA GLY A 182 19.98 6.77 8.35
C GLY A 182 18.71 6.07 7.86
N GLY A 183 17.53 6.60 8.21
CA GLY A 183 16.19 6.04 7.97
C GLY A 183 15.70 6.07 6.52
N HIS A 184 16.59 6.02 5.53
CA HIS A 184 16.20 5.91 4.11
C HIS A 184 15.41 4.63 3.78
N LYS A 185 15.35 3.67 4.71
CA LYS A 185 14.58 2.43 4.56
C LYS A 185 13.11 2.53 4.96
N ILE A 186 12.65 3.61 5.59
CA ILE A 186 11.33 3.61 6.26
C ILE A 186 10.26 4.48 5.58
N LEU A 187 10.57 5.45 4.72
CA LEU A 187 9.51 6.29 4.14
C LEU A 187 9.73 6.67 2.67
N LYS A 188 8.88 6.12 1.80
CA LYS A 188 8.45 6.81 0.59
C LYS A 188 7.09 7.47 0.86
N ALA A 189 7.04 8.39 1.83
CA ALA A 189 5.82 9.10 2.15
C ALA A 189 5.48 10.09 1.03
N THR A 190 4.41 9.82 0.28
CA THR A 190 3.81 10.85 -0.60
C THR A 190 2.79 11.62 0.23
N ALA A 191 3.22 12.71 0.87
CA ALA A 191 2.32 13.56 1.65
C ALA A 191 1.38 14.35 0.70
N ARG A 192 0.11 13.96 0.61
CA ARG A 192 -0.97 14.86 0.19
C ARG A 192 -1.63 15.43 1.43
N GLY A 193 -1.09 16.54 1.93
CA GLY A 193 -1.74 17.31 2.98
C GLY A 193 -2.77 18.26 2.37
N THR A 194 -4.05 18.11 2.74
CA THR A 194 -5.04 19.17 2.52
C THR A 194 -5.21 19.89 3.86
N LEU A 195 -4.72 21.12 3.97
CA LEU A 195 -4.95 21.96 5.14
C LEU A 195 -6.40 22.43 5.11
N THR A 196 -7.24 21.85 5.96
CA THR A 196 -8.61 22.34 6.17
C THR A 196 -8.78 22.68 7.64
N ALA A 197 -9.07 23.95 7.94
CA ALA A 197 -9.37 24.44 9.30
C ALA A 197 -8.29 24.12 10.37
N GLY A 198 -7.01 24.25 10.04
CA GLY A 198 -5.92 24.09 11.01
C GLY A 198 -5.62 22.63 11.42
N ARG A 199 -6.19 21.65 10.72
CA ARG A 199 -5.85 20.22 10.88
C ARG A 199 -5.13 19.70 9.65
N ALA A 200 -4.07 18.95 9.88
CA ALA A 200 -3.41 18.13 8.88
C ALA A 200 -3.93 16.69 9.01
N GLU A 201 -4.51 16.15 7.93
CA GLU A 201 -4.80 14.72 7.79
C GLU A 201 -3.66 14.06 7.03
N VAL A 202 -3.20 12.89 7.51
CA VAL A 202 -2.15 12.10 6.87
C VAL A 202 -2.68 10.68 6.64
N SER A 203 -2.64 10.22 5.40
CA SER A 203 -2.85 8.80 5.06
C SER A 203 -1.49 8.15 4.81
N TRP A 204 -1.22 7.03 5.48
CA TRP A 204 0.02 6.27 5.31
C TRP A 204 -0.21 5.11 4.35
N THR A 205 0.62 5.01 3.33
CA THR A 205 0.75 3.82 2.50
C THR A 205 2.19 3.37 2.63
N GLU A 206 2.39 2.20 3.25
CA GLU A 206 3.67 1.53 3.54
C GLU A 206 4.53 2.12 4.68
N VAL A 207 4.40 1.51 5.87
CA VAL A 207 5.43 1.50 6.92
C VAL A 207 5.69 0.04 7.27
N HIS A 208 6.84 -0.51 6.89
CA HIS A 208 7.28 -1.77 7.44
C HIS A 208 7.97 -1.53 8.80
N ARG A 209 7.38 -2.14 9.84
CA ARG A 209 7.97 -2.44 11.17
C ARG A 209 8.39 -1.25 12.05
N MET A 210 7.48 -0.31 12.31
CA MET A 210 7.59 0.53 13.52
C MET A 210 6.53 0.08 14.52
N THR A 211 6.92 -0.24 15.75
CA THR A 211 5.94 -0.58 16.81
C THR A 211 5.27 0.70 17.32
N ASP A 212 4.11 0.58 17.96
CA ASP A 212 3.44 1.73 18.59
C ASP A 212 4.35 2.43 19.61
N ALA A 213 5.19 1.69 20.32
CA ALA A 213 6.16 2.24 21.27
C ALA A 213 7.24 3.08 20.55
N ASP A 214 7.75 2.60 19.42
CA ASP A 214 8.75 3.32 18.63
C ASP A 214 8.16 4.60 18.01
N TYR A 215 6.90 4.54 17.56
CA TYR A 215 6.19 5.73 17.07
C TYR A 215 6.04 6.79 18.16
N GLN A 216 5.58 6.40 19.35
CA GLN A 216 5.40 7.34 20.47
C GLN A 216 6.73 7.92 20.95
N ALA A 217 7.81 7.13 20.93
CA ALA A 217 9.16 7.62 21.23
C ALA A 217 9.63 8.65 20.20
N LEU A 218 9.40 8.40 18.90
CA LEU A 218 9.74 9.34 17.82
C LEU A 218 8.97 10.66 17.94
N VAL A 219 7.66 10.60 18.21
CA VAL A 219 6.81 11.80 18.38
C VAL A 219 7.27 12.62 19.59
N THR A 220 7.60 11.97 20.71
CA THR A 220 8.12 12.64 21.91
C THR A 220 9.42 13.38 21.59
N ARG A 221 10.39 12.69 20.97
CA ARG A 221 11.70 13.27 20.60
C ARG A 221 11.56 14.42 19.60
N ALA A 222 10.62 14.34 18.66
CA ALA A 222 10.37 15.42 17.70
C ALA A 222 9.74 16.66 18.35
N ARG A 223 8.88 16.49 19.36
CA ARG A 223 8.33 17.62 20.13
C ARG A 223 9.43 18.33 20.93
N GLU A 224 10.29 17.56 21.60
CA GLU A 224 11.44 18.11 22.33
C GLU A 224 12.38 18.87 21.39
N PHE A 225 12.71 18.27 20.24
CA PHE A 225 13.57 18.90 19.23
C PHE A 225 12.96 20.19 18.64
N ALA A 226 11.64 20.23 18.43
CA ALA A 226 10.95 21.42 17.93
C ALA A 226 10.85 22.53 19.00
N ALA A 227 10.75 22.18 20.28
CA ALA A 227 10.72 23.14 21.39
C ALA A 227 12.06 23.88 21.57
N ASP A 228 13.17 23.20 21.32
CA ASP A 228 14.53 23.76 21.48
C ASP A 228 14.98 24.64 20.28
N ARG A 229 14.16 24.77 19.23
CA ARG A 229 14.48 25.65 18.11
C ARG A 229 14.21 27.12 18.45
N PRO A 230 15.20 28.02 18.24
CA PRO A 230 14.93 29.45 18.30
C PRO A 230 13.94 29.83 17.19
N ARG A 231 12.88 30.55 17.57
CA ARG A 231 11.84 31.08 16.65
C ARG A 231 12.42 32.09 15.66
#